data_AF-D5HCY6-F1
#
_entry.id   AF-D5HCY6-F1
#
_cell.length_a   1.000
_cell.length_b   1.000
_cell.length_c   1.000
_cell.angle_alpha   90.00
_cell.angle_beta   90.00
_cell.angle_gamma   90.00
#
_symmetry.space_group_name_H-M   'P 1'
#
loop_
_entity.id
_entity.type
_entity.pdbx_description
1 polymer ?
#
loop_
_entity_poly.entity_id
_entity_poly.type
_entity_poly.pdbx_seq_one_letter_code
_entity_poly.pdbx_strand_id
1 'polypeptide(L)'
;MWRILLGLSCLLGLLPQSGSAQQWTGTARLALTGGYQTNTYLDPVLRSWQDRSSTPGLAALTPQVGIARKARRTRLAAAVRTRLYPRRADAPQFVQGHAQARYRLSPSWSVGASGGGTRLRLGSSEESWWGLPSVRWTPTSSTAVTARGGLTQRYVATGQGTTVRQDSRLAMLNMAFWPTDRVRTEGRAYWSDGRTNATGTAFGGTGVSVRGVYWPTNQWSVEADVGVEQVQYEARTTRTRLGRGGLKVAWHPRTAVTAFVQTRASTARLVDGSSTDTHVAVGVRLRVRRVLSGTAPSPPRRRVCRAVENGVQIQVPYDGPGVPHVTGDFNGWSLPGTSLTQTDDGTWTTTLSVPSGEYAYRVRIVDGDERRWLSLPSYADTADDAFGGTNGVCTVP
;
A
#
# COMPACT_ATOMS: atom_id res chain seq x y z
N MET A 1 16.92 25.18 4.52
CA MET A 1 15.60 24.58 4.26
C MET A 1 14.97 24.97 2.90
N TRP A 2 15.55 25.92 2.14
CA TRP A 2 14.99 26.37 0.84
C TRP A 2 15.37 25.49 -0.38
N ARG A 3 16.38 24.62 -0.28
CA ARG A 3 16.93 23.90 -1.45
C ARG A 3 16.22 22.58 -1.83
N ILE A 4 15.27 22.11 -1.03
CA ILE A 4 14.52 20.86 -1.31
C ILE A 4 13.21 21.14 -2.08
N LEU A 5 12.71 22.37 -2.06
CA LEU A 5 11.49 22.76 -2.77
C LEU A 5 11.72 23.03 -4.27
N LEU A 6 12.92 23.47 -4.65
CA LEU A 6 13.26 23.77 -6.06
C LEU A 6 13.44 22.52 -6.94
N GLY A 7 13.79 21.37 -6.35
CA GLY A 7 13.90 20.11 -7.09
C GLY A 7 12.55 19.48 -7.45
N LEU A 8 11.49 19.81 -6.70
CA LEU A 8 10.12 19.33 -6.95
C LEU A 8 9.40 20.16 -8.03
N SER A 9 9.77 21.44 -8.20
CA SER A 9 9.24 22.31 -9.25
C SER A 9 9.73 21.95 -10.65
N CYS A 10 10.97 21.46 -10.82
CA CYS A 10 11.47 21.11 -12.16
C CYS A 10 10.93 19.80 -12.73
N LEU A 11 10.45 18.86 -11.90
CA LEU A 11 9.81 17.62 -12.37
C LEU A 11 8.31 17.75 -12.66
N LEU A 12 7.68 18.85 -12.23
CA LEU A 12 6.26 19.14 -12.48
C LEU A 12 6.03 19.91 -13.79
N GLY A 13 7.08 20.52 -14.36
CA GLY A 13 6.96 21.44 -15.51
C GLY A 13 7.13 20.84 -16.91
N LEU A 14 7.47 19.55 -17.07
CA LEU A 14 7.85 18.98 -18.38
C LEU A 14 6.94 17.86 -18.90
N LEU A 15 5.68 17.80 -18.48
CA LEU A 15 4.72 16.86 -19.08
C LEU A 15 3.51 17.61 -19.66
N PRO A 16 3.18 17.40 -20.95
CA PRO A 16 2.08 18.09 -21.61
C PRO A 16 0.78 17.89 -20.83
N GLN A 17 0.13 19.01 -20.52
CA GLN A 17 -1.19 19.04 -19.92
C GLN A 17 -2.22 18.99 -21.04
N SER A 18 -2.75 17.80 -21.30
CA SER A 18 -3.95 17.62 -22.11
C SER A 18 -4.88 16.61 -21.43
N GLY A 19 -6.17 16.94 -21.45
CA GLY A 19 -7.22 16.39 -20.62
C GLY A 19 -7.41 14.88 -20.75
N SER A 20 -7.51 14.21 -19.60
CA SER A 20 -8.14 12.89 -19.40
C SER A 20 -8.10 12.56 -17.91
N ALA A 21 -9.28 12.53 -17.26
CA ALA A 21 -9.58 11.94 -15.94
C ALA A 21 -8.38 11.79 -14.97
N GLN A 22 -7.83 12.92 -14.52
CA GLN A 22 -6.73 12.92 -13.55
C GLN A 22 -7.31 12.97 -12.15
N GLN A 23 -7.08 11.92 -11.35
CA GLN A 23 -7.62 11.85 -10.00
C GLN A 23 -6.51 12.10 -8.99
N TRP A 24 -6.62 13.20 -8.24
CA TRP A 24 -5.78 13.45 -7.08
C TRP A 24 -6.42 12.85 -5.83
N THR A 25 -5.61 12.20 -5.02
CA THR A 25 -6.05 11.59 -3.76
C THR A 25 -5.14 12.04 -2.62
N GLY A 26 -5.76 12.63 -1.61
CA GLY A 26 -5.14 12.97 -0.33
C GLY A 26 -5.31 11.83 0.66
N THR A 27 -4.29 11.61 1.49
CA THR A 27 -4.33 10.66 2.60
C THR A 27 -3.76 11.32 3.85
N ALA A 28 -4.45 11.13 4.97
CA ALA A 28 -3.97 11.49 6.28
C ALA A 28 -3.98 10.24 7.16
N ARG A 29 -2.94 10.05 7.97
CA ARG A 29 -2.82 8.96 8.93
C ARG A 29 -2.29 9.50 10.23
N LEU A 30 -2.81 8.97 11.33
CA LEU A 30 -2.32 9.22 12.67
C LEU A 30 -2.17 7.88 13.35
N ALA A 31 -0.99 7.57 13.88
CA ALA A 31 -0.79 6.39 14.71
C ALA A 31 -0.33 6.79 16.11
N LEU A 32 -0.98 6.20 17.11
CA LEU A 32 -0.65 6.28 18.52
C LEU A 32 -0.12 4.90 18.93
N THR A 33 1.06 4.85 19.55
CA THR A 33 1.67 3.60 20.01
C THR A 33 2.21 3.77 21.43
N GLY A 34 1.92 2.80 22.29
CA GLY A 34 2.50 2.67 23.62
C GLY A 34 3.09 1.27 23.81
N GLY A 35 4.09 1.12 24.67
CA GLY A 35 4.64 -0.20 24.99
C GLY A 35 6.02 -0.17 25.61
N TYR A 36 6.86 -1.11 25.19
CA TYR A 36 8.19 -1.36 25.70
C TYR A 36 9.21 -1.47 24.56
N GLN A 37 10.39 -0.87 24.71
CA GLN A 37 11.50 -1.05 23.78
C GLN A 37 12.84 -1.02 24.52
N THR A 38 13.75 -1.93 24.17
CA THR A 38 15.14 -1.89 24.66
C THR A 38 16.03 -1.01 23.78
N ASN A 39 15.65 -0.83 22.51
CA ASN A 39 16.49 -0.19 21.50
C ASN A 39 15.65 0.40 20.36
N THR A 40 16.01 1.60 19.91
CA THR A 40 15.35 2.29 18.79
C THR A 40 15.54 1.63 17.43
N TYR A 41 16.49 0.69 17.30
CA TYR A 41 16.67 -0.06 16.05
C TYR A 41 15.46 -0.93 15.70
N LEU A 42 14.76 -1.45 16.71
CA LEU A 42 13.54 -2.24 16.51
C LEU A 42 12.29 -1.39 16.24
N ASP A 43 12.37 -0.07 16.43
CA ASP A 43 11.27 0.84 16.12
C ASP A 43 10.97 0.79 14.60
N PRO A 44 9.70 0.55 14.21
CA PRO A 44 9.31 0.40 12.81
C PRO A 44 9.57 1.62 11.93
N VAL A 45 9.73 2.80 12.52
CA VAL A 45 9.87 4.08 11.83
C VAL A 45 11.33 4.50 11.78
N LEU A 46 12.04 4.42 12.91
CA LEU A 46 13.41 4.93 13.06
C LEU A 46 14.47 4.00 12.48
N ARG A 47 14.48 2.72 12.90
CA ARG A 47 15.51 1.73 12.57
C ARG A 47 16.97 2.22 12.75
N SER A 48 17.23 2.97 13.83
CA SER A 48 18.56 3.51 14.14
C SER A 48 19.10 2.98 15.46
N TRP A 49 20.41 2.75 15.52
CA TRP A 49 21.14 2.32 16.73
C TRP A 49 21.60 3.48 17.62
N GLN A 50 21.22 4.71 17.28
CA GLN A 50 21.82 5.92 17.87
C GLN A 50 21.38 6.20 19.30
N ASP A 51 20.27 5.61 19.73
CA ASP A 51 19.73 5.79 21.07
C ASP A 51 19.56 4.44 21.78
N ARG A 52 20.59 4.08 22.57
CA ARG A 52 20.59 2.90 23.44
C ARG A 52 20.13 3.21 24.87
N SER A 53 19.96 4.49 25.24
CA SER A 53 19.67 4.94 26.61
C SER A 53 18.18 5.16 26.87
N SER A 54 17.29 4.61 26.05
CA SER A 54 15.85 4.81 26.23
C SER A 54 15.36 4.15 27.51
N THR A 55 14.70 4.91 28.39
CA THR A 55 13.82 4.34 29.41
C THR A 55 12.86 3.36 28.72
N PRO A 56 12.67 2.14 29.23
CA PRO A 56 12.00 1.07 28.49
C PRO A 56 10.59 1.40 28.01
N GLY A 57 9.90 2.33 28.69
CA GLY A 57 8.57 2.80 28.30
C GLY A 57 8.54 3.55 26.96
N LEU A 58 7.79 3.01 26.01
CA LEU A 58 7.50 3.61 24.70
C LEU A 58 6.16 4.34 24.75
N ALA A 59 6.15 5.61 24.34
CA ALA A 59 4.97 6.33 23.91
C ALA A 59 5.34 7.15 22.67
N ALA A 60 4.59 7.00 21.58
CA ALA A 60 4.92 7.69 20.34
C ALA A 60 3.70 8.01 19.48
N LEU A 61 3.79 9.16 18.82
CA LEU A 61 2.84 9.69 17.85
C LEU A 61 3.46 9.67 16.45
N THR A 62 2.70 9.28 15.44
CA THR A 62 3.18 9.20 14.05
C THR A 62 2.12 9.77 13.09
N PRO A 63 2.10 11.10 12.91
CA PRO A 63 1.34 11.72 11.85
C PRO A 63 2.00 11.45 10.49
N GLN A 64 1.18 11.23 9.49
CA GLN A 64 1.60 11.13 8.10
C GLN A 64 0.54 11.75 7.19
N VAL A 65 0.97 12.60 6.27
CA VAL A 65 0.15 13.14 5.20
C VAL A 65 0.76 12.76 3.86
N GLY A 66 -0.07 12.56 2.86
CA GLY A 66 0.42 12.25 1.53
C GLY A 66 -0.60 12.54 0.46
N ILE A 67 -0.09 12.78 -0.73
CA ILE A 67 -0.86 13.07 -1.92
C ILE A 67 -0.41 12.13 -3.04
N ALA A 68 -1.37 11.68 -3.86
CA ALA A 68 -1.07 10.87 -5.02
C ALA A 68 -1.95 11.28 -6.21
N ARG A 69 -1.32 11.38 -7.38
CA ARG A 69 -1.97 11.57 -8.67
C ARG A 69 -1.90 10.27 -9.44
N LYS A 70 -3.05 9.78 -9.90
CA LYS A 70 -3.13 8.64 -10.80
C LYS A 70 -3.66 9.13 -12.15
N ALA A 71 -2.94 8.78 -13.21
CA ALA A 71 -3.39 8.93 -14.59
C ALA A 71 -3.30 7.57 -15.30
N ARG A 72 -3.59 7.53 -16.61
CA ARG A 72 -3.66 6.29 -17.41
C ARG A 72 -2.38 5.45 -17.33
N ARG A 73 -1.21 6.09 -17.48
CA ARG A 73 0.11 5.42 -17.46
C ARG A 73 1.03 5.89 -16.33
N THR A 74 0.77 7.06 -15.74
CA THR A 74 1.60 7.63 -14.69
C THR A 74 0.95 7.52 -13.31
N ARG A 75 1.78 7.31 -12.30
CA ARG A 75 1.41 7.47 -10.90
C ARG A 75 2.50 8.26 -10.19
N LEU A 76 2.11 9.40 -9.63
CA LEU A 76 2.96 10.22 -8.80
C LEU A 76 2.43 10.15 -7.37
N ALA A 77 3.31 10.08 -6.38
CA ALA A 77 2.93 10.20 -4.99
C ALA A 77 4.03 10.87 -4.18
N ALA A 78 3.64 11.68 -3.21
CA ALA A 78 4.53 12.28 -2.22
C ALA A 78 3.89 12.16 -0.83
N ALA A 79 4.71 11.98 0.19
CA ALA A 79 4.25 11.94 1.56
C ALA A 79 5.30 12.42 2.55
N VAL A 80 4.82 12.99 3.65
CA VAL A 80 5.62 13.40 4.80
C VAL A 80 5.11 12.62 6.00
N ARG A 81 6.04 12.06 6.78
CA ARG A 81 5.73 11.42 8.07
C ARG A 81 6.66 11.97 9.14
N THR A 82 6.17 12.01 10.37
CA THR A 82 7.00 12.36 11.54
C THR A 82 6.84 11.31 12.64
N ARG A 83 7.81 11.23 13.55
CA ARG A 83 7.74 10.44 14.78
C ARG A 83 8.01 11.38 15.95
N LEU A 84 7.08 11.41 16.91
CA LEU A 84 7.23 12.19 18.13
C LEU A 84 7.23 11.24 19.33
N TYR A 85 8.16 11.45 20.25
CA TYR A 85 8.20 10.82 21.56
C TYR A 85 7.89 11.89 22.60
N PRO A 86 6.69 11.92 23.20
CA PRO A 86 6.28 13.02 24.08
C PRO A 86 7.20 13.27 25.28
N ARG A 87 7.92 12.25 25.74
CA ARG A 87 8.84 12.33 26.88
C ARG A 87 10.28 12.69 26.49
N ARG A 88 10.52 13.12 25.25
CA ARG A 88 11.86 13.45 24.75
C ARG A 88 11.91 14.87 24.23
N ALA A 89 13.04 15.53 24.44
CA ALA A 89 13.35 16.82 23.86
C ALA A 89 13.48 16.75 22.31
N ASP A 90 13.59 17.90 21.66
CA ASP A 90 13.86 18.06 20.23
C ASP A 90 12.78 17.46 19.30
N ALA A 91 11.51 17.62 19.68
CA ALA A 91 10.39 17.20 18.85
C ALA A 91 10.27 18.05 17.56
N PRO A 92 9.93 17.44 16.41
CA PRO A 92 9.81 16.01 16.18
C PRO A 92 11.18 15.33 16.08
N GLN A 93 11.34 14.19 16.75
CA GLN A 93 12.61 13.45 16.76
C GLN A 93 12.91 12.80 15.41
N PHE A 94 11.91 12.60 14.57
CA PHE A 94 12.11 12.13 13.20
C PHE A 94 11.14 12.80 12.23
N VAL A 95 11.67 13.20 11.09
CA VAL A 95 10.91 13.68 9.93
C VAL A 95 11.40 12.94 8.71
N GLN A 96 10.48 12.47 7.88
CA GLN A 96 10.80 11.91 6.57
C GLN A 96 9.84 12.43 5.51
N GLY A 97 10.42 12.99 4.45
CA GLY A 97 9.72 13.27 3.19
C GLY A 97 10.14 12.25 2.14
N HIS A 98 9.20 11.76 1.33
CA HIS A 98 9.52 10.96 0.16
C HIS A 98 8.55 11.21 -0.98
N ALA A 99 9.05 11.06 -2.20
CA ALA A 99 8.29 11.10 -3.42
C ALA A 99 8.61 9.87 -4.28
N GLN A 100 7.64 9.46 -5.08
CA GLN A 100 7.79 8.37 -6.04
C GLN A 100 7.02 8.68 -7.32
N ALA A 101 7.63 8.33 -8.45
CA ALA A 101 7.03 8.38 -9.76
C ALA A 101 7.07 6.98 -10.38
N ARG A 102 6.02 6.59 -11.08
CA ARG A 102 5.94 5.35 -11.84
C ARG A 102 5.28 5.61 -13.18
N TYR A 103 5.87 5.06 -14.23
CA TYR A 103 5.34 5.04 -15.58
C TYR A 103 5.14 3.59 -16.03
N ARG A 104 3.95 3.27 -16.52
CA ARG A 104 3.61 1.96 -17.08
C ARG A 104 4.04 1.92 -18.55
N LEU A 105 5.02 1.07 -18.85
CA LEU A 105 5.49 0.81 -20.22
C LEU A 105 4.54 -0.14 -20.93
N SER A 106 4.16 -1.23 -20.25
CA SER A 106 3.25 -2.27 -20.74
C SER A 106 2.39 -2.81 -19.58
N PRO A 107 1.44 -3.74 -19.81
CA PRO A 107 0.69 -4.37 -18.72
C PRO A 107 1.59 -5.05 -17.67
N SER A 108 2.71 -5.62 -18.10
CA SER A 108 3.64 -6.36 -17.25
C SER A 108 4.88 -5.57 -16.79
N TRP A 109 5.18 -4.43 -17.41
CA TRP A 109 6.38 -3.65 -17.12
C TRP A 109 6.07 -2.20 -16.72
N SER A 110 6.76 -1.74 -15.68
CA SER A 110 6.75 -0.34 -15.28
C SER A 110 8.14 0.11 -14.82
N VAL A 111 8.46 1.35 -15.13
CA VAL A 111 9.67 2.02 -14.66
C VAL A 111 9.27 3.13 -13.70
N GLY A 112 10.20 3.57 -12.87
CA GLY A 112 9.93 4.63 -11.93
C GLY A 112 11.15 5.06 -11.17
N ALA A 113 10.98 6.01 -10.28
CA ALA A 113 12.00 6.43 -9.34
C ALA A 113 11.35 6.78 -8.00
N SER A 114 12.10 6.62 -6.94
CA SER A 114 11.73 7.08 -5.61
C SER A 114 12.89 7.83 -4.97
N GLY A 115 12.59 8.90 -4.26
CA GLY A 115 13.60 9.67 -3.56
C GLY A 115 13.01 10.34 -2.35
N GLY A 116 13.87 10.83 -1.46
CA GLY A 116 13.42 11.47 -0.25
C GLY A 116 14.58 11.87 0.65
N GLY A 117 14.21 12.37 1.82
CA GLY A 117 15.17 12.70 2.86
C GLY A 117 14.59 12.49 4.24
N THR A 118 15.48 12.29 5.20
CA THR A 118 15.13 12.17 6.62
C THR A 118 15.96 13.12 7.46
N ARG A 119 15.39 13.49 8.60
CA ARG A 119 16.09 14.14 9.69
C ARG A 119 15.74 13.43 10.99
N LEU A 120 16.74 12.95 11.70
CA LEU A 120 16.65 12.24 12.98
C LEU A 120 17.38 13.08 14.04
N ARG A 121 16.77 13.20 15.22
CA ARG A 121 17.30 13.92 16.39
C ARG A 121 17.10 13.05 17.63
N LEU A 122 17.86 11.96 17.72
CA LEU A 122 17.76 10.96 18.80
C LEU A 122 19.17 10.44 19.10
N GLY A 123 19.73 10.83 20.24
CA GLY A 123 21.14 10.56 20.57
C GLY A 123 22.09 11.47 19.81
N SER A 124 22.13 11.35 18.48
CA SER A 124 22.81 12.32 17.60
C SER A 124 21.89 12.81 16.48
N SER A 125 22.27 13.94 15.86
CA SER A 125 21.55 14.47 14.70
C SER A 125 22.04 13.75 13.44
N GLU A 126 21.11 13.20 12.67
CA GLU A 126 21.38 12.59 11.38
C GLU A 126 20.46 13.17 10.32
N GLU A 127 21.03 13.52 9.18
CA GLU A 127 20.28 13.89 7.98
C GLU A 127 20.68 12.95 6.84
N SER A 128 19.70 12.46 6.09
CA SER A 128 19.98 11.60 4.94
C SER A 128 19.09 11.92 3.75
N TRP A 129 19.58 11.60 2.56
CA TRP A 129 18.82 11.63 1.33
C TRP A 129 19.09 10.37 0.50
N TRP A 130 18.14 10.02 -0.36
CA TRP A 130 18.30 8.92 -1.31
C TRP A 130 17.57 9.20 -2.63
N GLY A 131 18.08 8.60 -3.70
CA GLY A 131 17.47 8.59 -5.02
C GLY A 131 17.65 7.22 -5.67
N LEU A 132 16.54 6.53 -5.91
CA LEU A 132 16.49 5.13 -6.33
C LEU A 132 15.59 4.99 -7.55
N PRO A 133 16.13 4.97 -8.78
CA PRO A 133 15.40 4.47 -9.93
C PRO A 133 15.00 3.00 -9.71
N SER A 134 13.94 2.61 -10.41
CA SER A 134 13.29 1.32 -10.20
C SER A 134 12.68 0.78 -11.49
N VAL A 135 12.75 -0.53 -11.62
CA VAL A 135 12.04 -1.30 -12.66
C VAL A 135 11.19 -2.33 -11.95
N ARG A 136 9.94 -2.47 -12.39
CA ARG A 136 9.01 -3.46 -11.87
C ARG A 136 8.45 -4.29 -13.01
N TRP A 137 8.53 -5.59 -12.82
CA TRP A 137 8.01 -6.63 -13.69
C TRP A 137 6.91 -7.40 -12.95
N THR A 138 5.78 -7.62 -13.61
CA THR A 138 4.67 -8.45 -13.13
C THR A 138 4.45 -9.56 -14.15
N PRO A 139 5.20 -10.68 -14.04
CA PRO A 139 5.08 -11.81 -14.96
C PRO A 139 3.69 -12.45 -14.95
N THR A 140 3.06 -12.45 -13.78
CA THR A 140 1.73 -13.02 -13.56
C THR A 140 0.87 -12.00 -12.81
N SER A 141 -0.43 -12.29 -12.69
CA SER A 141 -1.35 -11.51 -11.83
C SER A 141 -0.99 -11.60 -10.34
N SER A 142 -0.36 -12.71 -9.93
CA SER A 142 -0.03 -13.04 -8.53
C SER A 142 1.44 -12.78 -8.16
N THR A 143 2.29 -12.38 -9.10
CA THR A 143 3.73 -12.20 -8.85
C THR A 143 4.21 -10.85 -9.35
N ALA A 144 5.05 -10.20 -8.56
CA ALA A 144 5.69 -8.98 -8.95
C ALA A 144 7.11 -8.85 -8.41
N VAL A 145 8.04 -8.56 -9.31
CA VAL A 145 9.44 -8.31 -8.99
C VAL A 145 9.71 -6.82 -9.17
N THR A 146 10.45 -6.20 -8.25
CA THR A 146 10.84 -4.79 -8.32
C THR A 146 12.31 -4.67 -7.96
N ALA A 147 13.12 -4.29 -8.93
CA ALA A 147 14.52 -3.94 -8.75
C ALA A 147 14.62 -2.43 -8.52
N ARG A 148 15.49 -2.02 -7.58
CA ARG A 148 15.83 -0.61 -7.31
C ARG A 148 17.33 -0.50 -7.13
N GLY A 149 17.94 0.54 -7.66
CA GLY A 149 19.38 0.75 -7.54
C GLY A 149 19.70 2.23 -7.59
N GLY A 150 20.47 2.77 -6.64
CA GLY A 150 20.82 4.18 -6.67
C GLY A 150 21.73 4.62 -5.54
N LEU A 151 21.68 5.92 -5.24
CA LEU A 151 22.59 6.56 -4.29
C LEU A 151 21.84 6.95 -3.01
N THR A 152 22.55 6.85 -1.90
CA THR A 152 22.13 7.41 -0.63
C THR A 152 23.29 8.17 -0.01
N GLN A 153 22.98 9.23 0.72
CA GLN A 153 23.98 10.00 1.42
C GLN A 153 23.44 10.39 2.78
N ARG A 154 24.34 10.46 3.75
CA ARG A 154 24.03 10.72 5.15
C ARG A 154 25.06 11.65 5.75
N TYR A 155 24.60 12.54 6.61
CA TYR A 155 25.41 13.40 7.46
C TYR A 155 25.11 13.04 8.90
N VAL A 156 26.14 12.68 9.67
CA VAL A 156 26.03 12.29 11.07
C VAL A 156 26.80 13.29 11.91
N ALA A 157 26.10 13.97 12.82
CA ALA A 157 26.76 14.79 13.82
C ALA A 157 27.53 13.89 14.79
N THR A 158 28.78 14.22 15.04
CA THR A 158 29.61 13.60 16.07
C THR A 158 29.51 14.42 17.36
N GLY A 159 29.86 13.81 18.50
CA GLY A 159 29.83 14.49 19.79
C GLY A 159 30.79 15.69 19.93
N GLN A 160 31.68 15.92 18.95
CA GLN A 160 32.64 17.04 18.95
C GLN A 160 32.20 18.21 18.07
N GLY A 161 30.92 18.29 17.69
CA GLY A 161 30.41 19.37 16.82
C GLY A 161 30.84 19.26 15.36
N THR A 162 31.50 18.16 14.97
CA THR A 162 31.84 17.86 13.57
C THR A 162 30.76 17.01 12.93
N THR A 163 30.65 17.04 11.60
CA THR A 163 29.72 16.20 10.85
C THR A 163 30.47 15.29 9.89
N VAL A 164 30.21 13.98 9.98
CA VAL A 164 30.74 13.00 9.05
C VAL A 164 29.76 12.81 7.90
N ARG A 165 30.25 12.96 6.68
CA ARG A 165 29.52 12.66 5.45
C ARG A 165 29.77 11.20 5.07
N GLN A 166 28.70 10.51 4.70
CA GLN A 166 28.72 9.12 4.25
C GLN A 166 27.96 9.03 2.93
N ASP A 167 28.62 8.58 1.88
CA ASP A 167 28.01 8.33 0.57
C ASP A 167 27.94 6.83 0.33
N SER A 168 26.83 6.32 -0.21
CA SER A 168 26.66 4.90 -0.47
C SER A 168 25.80 4.61 -1.70
N ARG A 169 26.03 3.43 -2.25
CA ARG A 169 25.26 2.81 -3.32
C ARG A 169 24.37 1.76 -2.69
N LEU A 170 23.13 1.66 -3.15
CA LEU A 170 22.15 0.70 -2.66
C LEU A 170 21.50 -0.01 -3.85
N ALA A 171 21.53 -1.34 -3.85
CA ALA A 171 20.76 -2.18 -4.73
C ALA A 171 19.75 -3.00 -3.92
N MET A 172 18.52 -3.13 -4.40
CA MET A 172 17.45 -3.83 -3.72
C MET A 172 16.57 -4.58 -4.73
N LEU A 173 16.27 -5.83 -4.39
CA LEU A 173 15.32 -6.67 -5.12
C LEU A 173 14.17 -7.01 -4.18
N ASN A 174 12.95 -6.66 -4.58
CA ASN A 174 11.72 -7.05 -3.89
C ASN A 174 10.92 -8.00 -4.78
N MET A 175 10.51 -9.13 -4.23
CA MET A 175 9.58 -10.05 -4.87
C MET A 175 8.32 -10.13 -4.00
N ALA A 176 7.17 -9.76 -4.57
CA ALA A 176 5.87 -9.92 -3.94
C ALA A 176 5.11 -11.05 -4.64
N PHE A 177 4.51 -11.93 -3.85
CA PHE A 177 3.78 -13.09 -4.31
C PHE A 177 2.46 -13.24 -3.53
N TRP A 178 1.39 -13.55 -4.24
CA TRP A 178 0.06 -13.80 -3.70
C TRP A 178 -0.32 -15.26 -3.98
N PRO A 179 0.06 -16.21 -3.09
CA PRO A 179 -0.29 -17.61 -3.29
C PRO A 179 -1.81 -17.85 -3.21
N THR A 180 -2.53 -17.01 -2.47
CA THR A 180 -4.00 -17.00 -2.38
C THR A 180 -4.48 -15.56 -2.21
N ASP A 181 -5.79 -15.33 -2.31
CA ASP A 181 -6.37 -13.99 -2.07
C ASP A 181 -6.22 -13.51 -0.62
N ARG A 182 -5.98 -14.45 0.32
CA ARG A 182 -5.84 -14.17 1.76
C ARG A 182 -4.40 -14.19 2.24
N VAL A 183 -3.43 -14.42 1.37
CA VAL A 183 -2.01 -14.48 1.75
C VAL A 183 -1.18 -13.63 0.80
N ARG A 184 -0.30 -12.80 1.37
CA ARG A 184 0.71 -12.07 0.62
C ARG A 184 2.07 -12.28 1.25
N THR A 185 3.04 -12.68 0.44
CA THR A 185 4.42 -12.82 0.84
C THR A 185 5.28 -11.80 0.09
N GLU A 186 6.22 -11.16 0.78
CA GLU A 186 7.21 -10.26 0.19
C GLU A 186 8.61 -10.66 0.65
N GLY A 187 9.42 -11.12 -0.30
CA GLY A 187 10.86 -11.32 -0.12
C GLY A 187 11.61 -10.05 -0.53
N ARG A 188 12.67 -9.72 0.21
CA ARG A 188 13.56 -8.60 -0.09
C ARG A 188 15.01 -9.01 0.12
N ALA A 189 15.84 -8.77 -0.88
CA ALA A 189 17.28 -8.80 -0.78
C ALA A 189 17.84 -7.39 -1.02
N TYR A 190 18.90 -7.01 -0.32
CA TYR A 190 19.62 -5.78 -0.59
C TYR A 190 21.13 -5.97 -0.47
N TRP A 191 21.84 -5.11 -1.16
CA TRP A 191 23.28 -4.92 -1.08
C TRP A 191 23.57 -3.43 -1.03
N SER A 192 24.51 -3.03 -0.18
CA SER A 192 24.98 -1.65 -0.09
C SER A 192 26.47 -1.58 0.13
N ASP A 193 27.08 -0.54 -0.40
CA ASP A 193 28.50 -0.21 -0.25
C ASP A 193 28.65 1.31 -0.16
N GLY A 194 29.54 1.80 0.70
CA GLY A 194 29.66 3.21 1.01
C GLY A 194 31.00 3.59 1.61
N ARG A 195 31.26 4.89 1.62
CA ARG A 195 32.49 5.50 2.12
C ARG A 195 32.17 6.69 2.98
N THR A 196 33.03 6.96 3.96
CA THR A 196 32.95 8.18 4.77
C THR A 196 34.04 9.17 4.36
N ASN A 197 33.81 10.46 4.62
CA ASN A 197 34.83 11.50 4.45
C ASN A 197 35.83 11.57 5.62
N ALA A 198 35.55 10.85 6.70
CA ALA A 198 36.53 10.59 7.75
C ALA A 198 37.49 9.50 7.26
N THR A 199 38.77 9.61 7.62
CA THR A 199 39.85 8.76 7.11
C THR A 199 39.52 7.25 7.17
N GLY A 200 39.70 6.57 6.03
CA GLY A 200 39.94 5.11 5.95
C GLY A 200 38.79 4.17 6.33
N THR A 201 37.52 4.55 6.13
CA THR A 201 36.40 3.65 6.46
C THR A 201 35.38 3.50 5.32
N ALA A 202 35.53 2.45 4.50
CA ALA A 202 34.40 1.92 3.75
C ALA A 202 33.45 1.15 4.69
N PHE A 203 32.17 1.12 4.33
CA PHE A 203 31.15 0.35 5.01
C PHE A 203 30.21 -0.27 4.00
N GLY A 204 29.65 -1.42 4.33
CA GLY A 204 28.73 -2.09 3.43
C GLY A 204 27.89 -3.10 4.17
N GLY A 205 26.93 -3.66 3.45
CA GLY A 205 26.09 -4.68 4.02
C GLY A 205 25.24 -5.39 2.99
N THR A 206 24.86 -6.60 3.35
CA THR A 206 23.90 -7.40 2.61
C THR A 206 22.83 -7.86 3.57
N GLY A 207 21.61 -8.03 3.08
CA GLY A 207 20.57 -8.57 3.92
C GLY A 207 19.42 -9.13 3.12
N VAL A 208 18.76 -10.10 3.73
CA VAL A 208 17.57 -10.76 3.20
C VAL A 208 16.49 -10.71 4.27
N SER A 209 15.26 -10.45 3.84
CA SER A 209 14.10 -10.50 4.71
C SER A 209 12.89 -11.04 3.97
N VAL A 210 12.03 -11.72 4.71
CA VAL A 210 10.75 -12.23 4.23
C VAL A 210 9.67 -11.71 5.16
N ARG A 211 8.58 -11.22 4.57
CA ARG A 211 7.39 -10.77 5.28
C ARG A 211 6.17 -11.47 4.71
N GLY A 212 5.41 -12.15 5.56
CA GLY A 212 4.12 -12.74 5.24
C GLY A 212 2.99 -11.94 5.88
N VAL A 213 1.88 -11.77 5.17
CA VAL A 213 0.63 -11.25 5.72
C VAL A 213 -0.49 -12.22 5.37
N TYR A 214 -1.22 -12.67 6.38
CA TYR A 214 -2.41 -13.50 6.26
C TYR A 214 -3.63 -12.71 6.72
N TRP A 215 -4.73 -12.82 5.99
CA TRP A 215 -6.03 -12.25 6.33
C TRP A 215 -7.02 -13.38 6.65
N PRO A 216 -7.13 -13.79 7.93
CA PRO A 216 -8.11 -14.81 8.33
C PRO A 216 -9.54 -14.41 7.95
N THR A 217 -9.84 -13.12 8.10
CA THR A 217 -11.10 -12.48 7.74
C THR A 217 -10.84 -11.10 7.15
N ASN A 218 -11.87 -10.43 6.63
CA ASN A 218 -11.75 -9.07 6.09
C ASN A 218 -11.40 -8.01 7.14
N GLN A 219 -11.59 -8.32 8.43
CA GLN A 219 -11.32 -7.39 9.54
C GLN A 219 -9.98 -7.64 10.22
N TRP A 220 -9.34 -8.80 10.00
CA TRP A 220 -8.15 -9.20 10.72
C TRP A 220 -6.96 -9.40 9.77
N SER A 221 -5.78 -9.02 10.21
CA SER A 221 -4.53 -9.37 9.53
C SER A 221 -3.47 -9.80 10.53
N VAL A 222 -2.79 -10.89 10.21
CA VAL A 222 -1.62 -11.38 10.93
C VAL A 222 -0.42 -11.24 10.01
N GLU A 223 0.61 -10.57 10.50
CA GLU A 223 1.83 -10.29 9.76
C GLU A 223 3.02 -10.85 10.53
N ALA A 224 3.86 -11.61 9.84
CA ALA A 224 5.13 -12.10 10.36
C ALA A 224 6.26 -11.58 9.48
N ASP A 225 7.36 -11.13 10.09
CA ASP A 225 8.57 -10.72 9.39
C ASP A 225 9.82 -11.33 10.01
N VAL A 226 10.73 -11.81 9.17
CA VAL A 226 12.04 -12.32 9.57
C VAL A 226 13.10 -11.77 8.63
N GLY A 227 14.29 -11.52 9.15
CA GLY A 227 15.39 -11.07 8.32
C GLY A 227 16.74 -11.25 8.96
N VAL A 228 17.75 -11.39 8.12
CA VAL A 228 19.15 -11.48 8.50
C VAL A 228 19.93 -10.46 7.68
N GLU A 229 20.78 -9.70 8.37
CA GLU A 229 21.62 -8.65 7.79
C GLU A 229 23.07 -8.91 8.22
N GLN A 230 24.01 -8.74 7.30
CA GLN A 230 25.43 -8.75 7.56
C GLN A 230 25.99 -7.37 7.23
N VAL A 231 26.67 -6.76 8.19
CA VAL A 231 27.28 -5.43 8.06
C VAL A 231 28.79 -5.56 8.20
N GLN A 232 29.52 -4.85 7.36
CA GLN A 232 30.98 -4.81 7.33
C GLN A 232 31.47 -3.36 7.35
N TYR A 233 32.51 -3.11 8.14
CA TYR A 233 33.24 -1.84 8.18
C TYR A 233 34.71 -2.13 7.92
N GLU A 234 35.36 -1.41 7.02
CA GLU A 234 36.74 -1.67 6.60
C GLU A 234 37.75 -1.58 7.75
N ALA A 235 37.51 -0.67 8.72
CA ALA A 235 38.32 -0.57 9.94
C ALA A 235 38.13 -1.73 10.94
N ARG A 236 37.27 -2.72 10.64
CA ARG A 236 37.07 -3.91 11.48
C ARG A 236 37.16 -5.17 10.61
N THR A 237 38.07 -6.08 10.97
CA THR A 237 38.21 -7.41 10.32
C THR A 237 37.00 -8.32 10.53
N THR A 238 36.08 -7.95 11.44
CA THR A 238 34.97 -8.77 11.91
C THR A 238 33.64 -8.38 11.28
N ARG A 239 32.93 -9.39 10.74
CA ARG A 239 31.57 -9.25 10.18
C ARG A 239 30.54 -9.29 11.30
N THR A 240 29.70 -8.27 11.38
CA THR A 240 28.57 -8.26 12.32
C THR A 240 27.35 -8.88 11.64
N ARG A 241 26.73 -9.87 12.30
CA ARG A 241 25.49 -10.50 11.83
C ARG A 241 24.34 -10.13 12.76
N LEU A 242 23.23 -9.74 12.16
CA LEU A 242 22.03 -9.31 12.85
C LEU A 242 20.85 -10.13 12.35
N GLY A 243 20.18 -10.82 13.27
CA GLY A 243 18.90 -11.47 13.03
C GLY A 243 17.78 -10.65 13.62
N ARG A 244 16.64 -10.56 12.93
CA ARG A 244 15.41 -9.97 13.47
C ARG A 244 14.19 -10.79 13.11
N GLY A 245 13.22 -10.78 14.02
CA GLY A 245 11.91 -11.39 13.85
C GLY A 245 10.82 -10.50 14.44
N GLY A 246 9.62 -10.58 13.88
CA GLY A 246 8.48 -9.80 14.33
C GLY A 246 7.15 -10.45 14.01
N LEU A 247 6.19 -10.21 14.89
CA LEU A 247 4.79 -10.56 14.69
C LEU A 247 3.94 -9.31 14.89
N LYS A 248 2.89 -9.18 14.08
CA LYS A 248 1.91 -8.12 14.21
C LYS A 248 0.52 -8.67 13.94
N VAL A 249 -0.39 -8.41 14.87
CA VAL A 249 -1.82 -8.68 14.70
C VAL A 249 -2.55 -7.36 14.62
N ALA A 250 -3.44 -7.20 13.65
CA ALA A 250 -4.22 -5.99 13.48
C ALA A 250 -5.68 -6.29 13.22
N TRP A 251 -6.54 -5.52 13.88
CA TRP A 251 -7.99 -5.53 13.75
C TRP A 251 -8.46 -4.23 13.12
N HIS A 252 -9.39 -4.33 12.17
CA HIS A 252 -9.90 -3.25 11.33
C HIS A 252 -11.43 -3.15 11.51
N PRO A 253 -11.92 -2.66 12.66
CA PRO A 253 -13.36 -2.56 12.93
C PRO A 253 -14.09 -1.67 11.93
N ARG A 254 -13.37 -0.68 11.38
CA ARG A 254 -13.84 0.25 10.35
C ARG A 254 -12.71 0.44 9.35
N THR A 255 -13.03 0.83 8.12
CA THR A 255 -12.02 1.10 7.07
C THR A 255 -11.01 2.19 7.44
N ALA A 256 -11.42 3.12 8.31
CA ALA A 256 -10.61 4.24 8.79
C ALA A 256 -9.83 3.94 10.08
N VAL A 257 -10.15 2.86 10.81
CA VAL A 257 -9.62 2.59 12.16
C VAL A 257 -8.92 1.24 12.18
N THR A 258 -7.73 1.20 12.79
CA THR A 258 -6.99 -0.04 12.98
C THR A 258 -6.43 -0.09 14.40
N ALA A 259 -6.81 -1.10 15.17
CA ALA A 259 -6.13 -1.45 16.41
C ALA A 259 -5.09 -2.54 16.11
N PHE A 260 -3.91 -2.49 16.73
CA PHE A 260 -2.89 -3.50 16.49
C PHE A 260 -2.00 -3.73 17.71
N VAL A 261 -1.49 -4.96 17.79
CA VAL A 261 -0.42 -5.38 18.69
C VAL A 261 0.76 -5.82 17.82
N GLN A 262 1.96 -5.46 18.24
CA GLN A 262 3.18 -5.77 17.51
C GLN A 262 4.31 -6.13 18.47
N THR A 263 5.01 -7.20 18.15
CA THR A 263 6.24 -7.63 18.83
C THR A 263 7.37 -7.72 17.82
N ARG A 264 8.57 -7.37 18.24
CA ARG A 264 9.81 -7.62 17.51
C ARG A 264 10.93 -7.97 18.48
N ALA A 265 11.82 -8.83 18.02
CA ALA A 265 13.07 -9.12 18.69
C ALA A 265 14.20 -9.08 17.67
N SER A 266 15.39 -8.68 18.11
CA SER A 266 16.61 -8.84 17.34
C SER A 266 17.73 -9.40 18.19
N THR A 267 18.58 -10.19 17.55
CA THR A 267 19.83 -10.70 18.11
C THR A 267 20.97 -10.22 17.24
N ALA A 268 21.97 -9.60 17.86
CA ALA A 268 23.19 -9.18 17.19
C ALA A 268 24.35 -10.00 17.76
N ARG A 269 25.08 -10.70 16.88
CA ARG A 269 26.35 -11.32 17.26
C ARG A 269 27.45 -10.29 17.01
N LEU A 270 27.93 -9.69 18.10
CA LEU A 270 29.01 -8.72 18.12
C LEU A 270 30.33 -9.42 18.51
N VAL A 271 31.44 -8.72 18.30
CA VAL A 271 32.79 -9.22 18.63
C VAL A 271 32.92 -9.53 20.13
N ASP A 272 32.23 -8.77 20.97
CA ASP A 272 32.31 -8.86 22.44
C ASP A 272 31.11 -9.58 23.08
N GLY A 273 30.32 -10.34 22.30
CA GLY A 273 29.19 -11.14 22.79
C GLY A 273 27.90 -11.02 21.97
N SER A 274 26.82 -11.62 22.49
CA SER A 274 25.48 -11.53 21.89
C SER A 274 24.64 -10.50 22.63
N SER A 275 24.07 -9.54 21.91
CA SER A 275 23.08 -8.60 22.45
C SER A 275 21.70 -8.97 21.94
N THR A 276 20.72 -9.02 22.85
CA THR A 276 19.31 -9.27 22.49
C THR A 276 18.49 -8.04 22.80
N ASP A 277 17.74 -7.59 21.80
CA ASP A 277 16.85 -6.45 21.90
C ASP A 277 15.41 -6.87 21.68
N THR A 278 14.48 -6.20 22.36
CA THR A 278 13.04 -6.46 22.25
C THR A 278 12.23 -5.18 22.11
N HIS A 279 11.12 -5.29 21.39
CA HIS A 279 10.17 -4.22 21.16
C HIS A 279 8.77 -4.81 21.21
N VAL A 280 7.92 -4.30 22.08
CA VAL A 280 6.52 -4.67 22.21
C VAL A 280 5.70 -3.40 22.19
N ALA A 281 4.72 -3.32 21.31
CA ALA A 281 3.88 -2.14 21.18
C ALA A 281 2.43 -2.51 20.91
N VAL A 282 1.54 -1.76 21.54
CA VAL A 282 0.11 -1.73 21.20
C VAL A 282 -0.18 -0.35 20.63
N GLY A 283 -1.06 -0.28 19.64
CA GLY A 283 -1.40 0.99 19.04
C GLY A 283 -2.72 1.03 18.32
N VAL A 284 -3.16 2.26 18.10
CA VAL A 284 -4.33 2.59 17.27
C VAL A 284 -3.86 3.46 16.12
N ARG A 285 -4.43 3.22 14.95
CA ARG A 285 -4.18 4.01 13.75
C ARG A 285 -5.49 4.47 13.14
N LEU A 286 -5.56 5.76 12.88
CA LEU A 286 -6.60 6.40 12.10
C LEU A 286 -6.07 6.66 10.69
N ARG A 287 -6.93 6.48 9.69
CA ARG A 287 -6.63 6.73 8.29
C ARG A 287 -7.83 7.35 7.60
N VAL A 288 -7.61 8.50 6.99
CA VAL A 288 -8.59 9.15 6.12
C VAL A 288 -8.01 9.26 4.72
N ARG A 289 -8.86 9.08 3.71
CA ARG A 289 -8.52 9.27 2.30
C ARG A 289 -9.63 10.07 1.64
N ARG A 290 -9.26 11.12 0.91
CA ARG A 290 -10.19 11.95 0.13
C ARG A 290 -9.69 12.11 -1.30
N VAL A 291 -10.61 12.23 -2.24
CA VAL A 291 -10.32 12.64 -3.62
C VAL A 291 -10.32 14.17 -3.63
N LEU A 292 -9.25 14.78 -4.15
CA LEU A 292 -9.01 16.24 -4.04
C LEU A 292 -9.34 17.00 -5.33
N SER A 293 -9.31 16.33 -6.49
CA SER A 293 -9.69 16.95 -7.76
C SER A 293 -10.00 15.91 -8.83
N GLY A 294 -10.68 16.40 -9.86
CA GLY A 294 -11.48 15.69 -10.84
C GLY A 294 -12.94 15.99 -10.53
N THR A 295 -13.67 16.58 -11.48
CA THR A 295 -15.13 16.41 -11.52
C THR A 295 -15.31 14.92 -11.33
N ALA A 296 -15.80 14.48 -10.19
CA ALA A 296 -16.23 13.12 -10.12
C ALA A 296 -17.29 13.04 -11.23
N PRO A 297 -17.16 12.21 -12.28
CA PRO A 297 -18.35 11.45 -12.54
C PRO A 297 -18.61 10.84 -11.18
N SER A 298 -19.71 11.23 -10.53
CA SER A 298 -20.31 10.41 -9.48
C SER A 298 -19.99 8.99 -9.88
N PRO A 299 -19.26 8.18 -9.09
CA PRO A 299 -18.90 6.83 -9.51
C PRO A 299 -20.17 6.30 -10.14
N PRO A 300 -20.22 5.97 -11.46
CA PRO A 300 -21.49 5.66 -12.10
C PRO A 300 -22.07 4.66 -11.14
N ARG A 301 -23.16 5.02 -10.45
CA ARG A 301 -23.66 4.19 -9.35
C ARG A 301 -23.73 2.85 -10.04
N ARG A 302 -22.92 1.87 -9.60
CA ARG A 302 -22.94 0.56 -10.24
C ARG A 302 -24.37 0.13 -9.96
N ARG A 303 -25.19 0.25 -10.98
CA ARG A 303 -26.60 -0.01 -10.93
C ARG A 303 -26.75 -1.11 -11.93
N VAL A 304 -27.46 -2.15 -11.51
CA VAL A 304 -27.85 -3.17 -12.46
C VAL A 304 -28.78 -2.57 -13.50
N CYS A 305 -29.65 -1.62 -13.10
CA CYS A 305 -30.61 -0.98 -13.98
C CYS A 305 -30.23 0.49 -14.27
N ARG A 306 -30.19 0.87 -15.53
CA ARG A 306 -30.01 2.25 -15.98
C ARG A 306 -31.14 2.63 -16.94
N ALA A 307 -31.91 3.66 -16.60
CA ALA A 307 -32.92 4.21 -17.50
C ALA A 307 -32.27 4.74 -18.79
N VAL A 308 -32.89 4.44 -19.93
CA VAL A 308 -32.54 4.92 -21.27
C VAL A 308 -33.79 5.51 -21.93
N GLU A 309 -33.63 6.24 -23.03
CA GLU A 309 -34.67 7.07 -23.66
C GLU A 309 -36.01 6.34 -23.92
N ASN A 310 -35.99 5.01 -24.10
CA ASN A 310 -37.19 4.20 -24.33
C ASN A 310 -37.25 2.92 -23.46
N GLY A 311 -36.64 2.92 -22.27
CA GLY A 311 -36.74 1.79 -21.35
C GLY A 311 -35.58 1.65 -20.36
N VAL A 312 -35.11 0.42 -20.14
CA VAL A 312 -34.06 0.12 -19.15
C VAL A 312 -32.94 -0.72 -19.75
N GLN A 313 -31.71 -0.28 -19.51
CA GLN A 313 -30.51 -1.09 -19.71
C GLN A 313 -30.18 -1.86 -18.43
N ILE A 314 -30.05 -3.17 -18.55
CA ILE A 314 -29.66 -4.07 -17.47
C ILE A 314 -28.22 -4.52 -17.69
N GLN A 315 -27.34 -4.29 -16.71
CA GLN A 315 -25.92 -4.65 -16.76
C GLN A 315 -25.49 -5.41 -15.50
N VAL A 316 -25.01 -6.64 -15.66
CA VAL A 316 -24.57 -7.52 -14.55
C VAL A 316 -23.15 -8.05 -14.75
N PRO A 317 -22.33 -8.14 -13.70
CA PRO A 317 -21.03 -8.81 -13.78
C PRO A 317 -21.22 -10.34 -13.79
N TYR A 318 -20.59 -11.03 -14.73
CA TYR A 318 -20.56 -12.48 -14.79
C TYR A 318 -19.36 -12.97 -15.60
N ASP A 319 -18.57 -13.89 -15.04
CA ASP A 319 -17.33 -14.42 -15.63
C ASP A 319 -17.30 -15.96 -15.70
N GLY A 320 -18.43 -16.62 -15.43
CA GLY A 320 -18.57 -18.08 -15.52
C GLY A 320 -19.04 -18.57 -16.90
N PRO A 321 -19.18 -19.90 -17.08
CA PRO A 321 -19.67 -20.50 -18.32
C PRO A 321 -21.19 -20.35 -18.48
N GLY A 322 -21.66 -20.24 -19.73
CA GLY A 322 -23.05 -20.03 -20.07
C GLY A 322 -23.42 -18.55 -20.29
N VAL A 323 -24.68 -18.33 -20.66
CA VAL A 323 -25.21 -17.01 -21.04
C VAL A 323 -26.22 -16.54 -19.99
N PRO A 324 -26.00 -15.38 -19.35
CA PRO A 324 -27.01 -14.75 -18.50
C PRO A 324 -28.24 -14.35 -19.30
N HIS A 325 -29.42 -14.67 -18.76
CA HIS A 325 -30.72 -14.25 -19.26
C HIS A 325 -31.47 -13.55 -18.12
N VAL A 326 -32.15 -12.45 -18.43
CA VAL A 326 -32.98 -11.72 -17.47
C VAL A 326 -34.46 -12.04 -17.68
N THR A 327 -35.15 -12.31 -16.58
CA THR A 327 -36.59 -12.56 -16.53
C THR A 327 -37.23 -11.65 -15.50
N GLY A 328 -38.44 -11.15 -15.75
CA GLY A 328 -39.07 -10.17 -14.88
C GLY A 328 -40.42 -9.70 -15.42
N ASP A 329 -40.98 -8.67 -14.80
CA ASP A 329 -42.30 -8.14 -15.14
C ASP A 329 -42.41 -7.74 -16.62
N PHE A 330 -41.33 -7.21 -17.20
CA PHE A 330 -41.25 -6.78 -18.60
C PHE A 330 -41.37 -7.90 -19.64
N ASN A 331 -41.18 -9.16 -19.26
CA ASN A 331 -41.36 -10.32 -20.14
C ASN A 331 -42.25 -11.40 -19.51
N GLY A 332 -43.12 -11.00 -18.57
CA GLY A 332 -44.07 -11.87 -17.89
C GLY A 332 -43.42 -13.03 -17.16
N TRP A 333 -42.21 -12.85 -16.63
CA TRP A 333 -41.42 -13.89 -15.97
C TRP A 333 -41.15 -15.14 -16.83
N SER A 334 -41.13 -14.98 -18.16
CA SER A 334 -40.84 -16.07 -19.10
C SER A 334 -39.41 -16.62 -18.92
N LEU A 335 -39.27 -17.94 -19.09
CA LEU A 335 -37.98 -18.65 -19.01
C LEU A 335 -37.58 -19.17 -20.41
N PRO A 336 -36.29 -19.07 -20.80
CA PRO A 336 -35.14 -18.65 -20.00
C PRO A 336 -35.05 -17.13 -19.75
N GLY A 337 -35.85 -16.32 -20.46
CA GLY A 337 -35.85 -14.85 -20.38
C GLY A 337 -35.13 -14.21 -21.56
N THR A 338 -34.83 -12.92 -21.45
CA THR A 338 -34.11 -12.15 -22.48
C THR A 338 -32.61 -12.33 -22.31
N SER A 339 -31.90 -12.75 -23.36
CA SER A 339 -30.44 -12.95 -23.34
C SER A 339 -29.67 -11.64 -23.17
N LEU A 340 -28.56 -11.69 -22.42
CA LEU A 340 -27.60 -10.58 -22.29
C LEU A 340 -26.39 -10.82 -23.21
N THR A 341 -25.74 -9.74 -23.61
CA THR A 341 -24.52 -9.75 -24.43
C THR A 341 -23.30 -9.33 -23.61
N GLN A 342 -22.20 -10.06 -23.72
CA GLN A 342 -20.96 -9.74 -23.02
C GLN A 342 -20.33 -8.45 -23.57
N THR A 343 -19.77 -7.64 -22.68
CA THR A 343 -19.03 -6.41 -23.00
C THR A 343 -17.56 -6.54 -22.62
N ASP A 344 -16.69 -5.74 -23.26
CA ASP A 344 -15.22 -5.77 -23.07
C ASP A 344 -14.75 -5.45 -21.64
N ASP A 345 -15.64 -4.96 -20.77
CA ASP A 345 -15.37 -4.61 -19.38
C ASP A 345 -15.67 -5.74 -18.38
N GLY A 346 -16.02 -6.94 -18.86
CA GLY A 346 -16.30 -8.12 -18.02
C GLY A 346 -17.70 -8.10 -17.42
N THR A 347 -18.64 -7.41 -18.07
CA THR A 347 -20.06 -7.43 -17.71
C THR A 347 -20.90 -7.95 -18.87
N TRP A 348 -22.18 -8.17 -18.59
CA TRP A 348 -23.19 -8.60 -19.55
C TRP A 348 -24.31 -7.58 -19.55
N THR A 349 -24.77 -7.18 -20.74
CA THR A 349 -25.73 -6.09 -20.91
C THR A 349 -26.89 -6.46 -21.82
N THR A 350 -28.06 -5.92 -21.55
CA THR A 350 -29.21 -5.93 -22.47
C THR A 350 -30.03 -4.65 -22.29
N THR A 351 -30.75 -4.23 -23.32
CA THR A 351 -31.64 -3.07 -23.27
C THR A 351 -33.06 -3.53 -23.55
N LEU A 352 -33.97 -3.23 -22.64
CA LEU A 352 -35.38 -3.60 -22.71
C LEU A 352 -36.21 -2.35 -22.94
N SER A 353 -37.05 -2.36 -23.96
CA SER A 353 -37.99 -1.27 -24.22
C SER A 353 -39.24 -1.46 -23.37
N VAL A 354 -39.40 -0.62 -22.34
CA VAL A 354 -40.51 -0.69 -21.38
C VAL A 354 -40.99 0.72 -21.04
N PRO A 355 -42.28 0.90 -20.72
CA PRO A 355 -42.80 2.16 -20.20
C PRO A 355 -42.12 2.59 -18.88
N SER A 356 -42.43 3.81 -18.42
CA SER A 356 -42.07 4.23 -17.07
C SER A 356 -42.81 3.38 -16.03
N GLY A 357 -42.13 3.02 -14.96
CA GLY A 357 -42.64 2.09 -13.95
C GLY A 357 -41.56 1.39 -13.16
N GLU A 358 -41.99 0.57 -12.21
CA GLU A 358 -41.14 -0.31 -11.40
C GLU A 358 -41.30 -1.76 -11.88
N TYR A 359 -40.17 -2.44 -12.11
CA TYR A 359 -40.13 -3.78 -12.67
C TYR A 359 -39.23 -4.69 -11.83
N ALA A 360 -39.77 -5.76 -11.28
CA ALA A 360 -39.03 -6.80 -10.61
C ALA A 360 -38.39 -7.77 -11.64
N TYR A 361 -37.19 -8.27 -11.33
CA TYR A 361 -36.44 -9.17 -12.20
C TYR A 361 -35.53 -10.15 -11.43
N ARG A 362 -35.12 -11.20 -12.14
CA ARG A 362 -34.04 -12.13 -11.78
C ARG A 362 -33.16 -12.42 -12.99
N VAL A 363 -31.92 -12.83 -12.73
CA VAL A 363 -30.97 -13.25 -13.76
C VAL A 363 -30.67 -14.73 -13.60
N ARG A 364 -30.77 -15.49 -14.67
CA ARG A 364 -30.49 -16.93 -14.74
C ARG A 364 -29.34 -17.18 -15.70
N ILE A 365 -28.47 -18.12 -15.36
CA ILE A 365 -27.43 -18.60 -16.27
C ILE A 365 -27.97 -19.82 -17.01
N VAL A 366 -27.81 -19.83 -18.34
CA VAL A 366 -28.12 -20.97 -19.21
C VAL A 366 -26.82 -21.52 -19.79
N ASP A 367 -26.48 -22.75 -19.43
CA ASP A 367 -25.29 -23.47 -19.92
C ASP A 367 -25.69 -24.91 -20.26
N GLY A 368 -26.02 -25.17 -21.53
CA GLY A 368 -26.62 -26.43 -21.94
C GLY A 368 -27.96 -26.71 -21.21
N ASP A 369 -28.05 -27.86 -20.55
CA ASP A 369 -29.21 -28.26 -19.73
C ASP A 369 -29.18 -27.73 -18.29
N GLU A 370 -28.02 -27.24 -17.83
CA GLU A 370 -27.86 -26.68 -16.49
C GLU A 370 -28.41 -25.26 -16.43
N ARG A 371 -29.17 -25.00 -15.36
CA ARG A 371 -29.84 -23.72 -15.19
C ARG A 371 -29.84 -23.30 -13.72
N ARG A 372 -29.19 -22.16 -13.42
CA ARG A 372 -29.04 -21.64 -12.05
C ARG A 372 -29.34 -20.15 -11.97
N TRP A 373 -29.80 -19.67 -10.82
CA TRP A 373 -29.97 -18.25 -10.56
C TRP A 373 -28.62 -17.57 -10.27
N LEU A 374 -28.39 -16.42 -10.88
CA LEU A 374 -27.24 -15.57 -10.59
C LEU A 374 -27.56 -14.72 -9.35
N SER A 375 -26.72 -14.79 -8.33
CA SER A 375 -26.82 -13.88 -7.18
C SER A 375 -26.56 -12.44 -7.64
N LEU A 376 -27.50 -11.55 -7.36
CA LEU A 376 -27.36 -10.15 -7.74
C LEU A 376 -26.21 -9.49 -6.96
N PRO A 377 -25.48 -8.55 -7.57
CA PRO A 377 -24.47 -7.78 -6.86
C PRO A 377 -25.09 -6.99 -5.71
N SER A 378 -24.32 -6.74 -4.64
CA SER A 378 -24.79 -6.01 -3.44
C SER A 378 -25.22 -4.55 -3.67
N TYR A 379 -25.04 -4.04 -4.89
CA TYR A 379 -25.46 -2.71 -5.31
C TYR A 379 -26.73 -2.73 -6.19
N ALA A 380 -27.33 -3.90 -6.42
CA ALA A 380 -28.63 -4.01 -7.05
C ALA A 380 -29.71 -3.46 -6.10
N ASP A 381 -30.64 -2.68 -6.65
CA ASP A 381 -31.87 -2.36 -5.94
C ASP A 381 -32.70 -3.65 -5.87
N THR A 382 -33.24 -3.98 -4.70
CA THR A 382 -33.95 -5.25 -4.46
C THR A 382 -35.20 -5.03 -3.62
N ALA A 383 -36.19 -5.89 -3.82
CA ALA A 383 -37.40 -5.96 -3.00
C ALA A 383 -37.68 -7.42 -2.63
N ASP A 384 -38.25 -7.62 -1.44
CA ASP A 384 -38.68 -8.94 -0.99
C ASP A 384 -39.84 -9.43 -1.86
N ASP A 385 -39.79 -10.69 -2.27
CA ASP A 385 -40.88 -11.34 -2.97
C ASP A 385 -41.91 -11.93 -1.99
N ALA A 386 -43.12 -12.18 -2.48
CA ALA A 386 -44.23 -12.69 -1.67
C ALA A 386 -44.01 -14.13 -1.13
N PHE A 387 -42.91 -14.79 -1.50
CA PHE A 387 -42.56 -16.17 -1.16
C PHE A 387 -41.29 -16.25 -0.29
N GLY A 388 -40.81 -15.12 0.24
CA GLY A 388 -39.65 -15.05 1.13
C GLY A 388 -38.29 -15.08 0.43
N GLY A 389 -38.25 -14.93 -0.89
CA GLY A 389 -37.04 -14.66 -1.66
C GLY A 389 -36.84 -13.17 -1.92
N THR A 390 -35.78 -12.81 -2.63
CA THR A 390 -35.44 -11.41 -2.98
C THR A 390 -35.32 -11.26 -4.49
N ASN A 391 -36.02 -10.28 -5.06
CA ASN A 391 -35.95 -9.92 -6.48
C ASN A 391 -35.14 -8.64 -6.67
N GLY A 392 -34.47 -8.51 -7.83
CA GLY A 392 -33.94 -7.23 -8.25
C GLY A 392 -35.08 -6.32 -8.71
N VAL A 393 -34.94 -5.01 -8.54
CA VAL A 393 -35.92 -4.02 -8.98
C VAL A 393 -35.26 -2.98 -9.88
N CYS A 394 -35.89 -2.71 -11.03
CA CYS A 394 -35.54 -1.64 -11.94
C CYS A 394 -36.64 -0.58 -11.96
N THR A 395 -36.28 0.70 -11.77
CA THR A 395 -37.21 1.83 -11.92
C THR A 395 -36.88 2.59 -13.20
N VAL A 396 -37.89 2.78 -14.05
CA VAL A 396 -37.83 3.63 -15.25
C VAL A 396 -38.62 4.91 -14.95
N PRO A 397 -37.98 6.09 -14.92
CA PRO A 397 -38.59 7.35 -14.50
C PRO A 397 -39.62 7.90 -15.49
#